data_AF-A0A1J5IU86-F1
#
_entry.id   AF-A0A1J5IU86-F1
#
_cell.length_a   1.000
_cell.length_b   1.000
_cell.length_c   1.000
_cell.angle_alpha   90.00
_cell.angle_beta   90.00
_cell.angle_gamma   90.00
#
_symmetry.space_group_name_H-M   'P 1'
#
loop_
_entity.id
_entity.type
_entity.pdbx_description
1 polymer ?
#
loop_
_entity_poly.entity_id
_entity_poly.type
_entity_poly.pdbx_seq_one_letter_code
_entity_poly.pdbx_strand_id
1 'polypeptide(L)'
;MIFGFNADEVFQIAIEIEENGKTFYEKALTVVDEPQVQTVFKELALQEIGHQKKFQELKRTLPVQGGSGRVQDPDRQLGDYIKMMADQHVFRTSAGVDQRLKAVTNTLDALRLAIEFEKDSVIFFLTMQDATDATQGRDLIGLLVKEEQEHLRRLSLELNKALG
;
A
#
# COMPACT_ATOMS: atom_id res chain seq x y z
N MET A 1 9.26 -10.69 -16.34
CA MET A 1 7.94 -11.16 -15.87
C MET A 1 6.89 -10.80 -16.90
N ILE A 2 5.79 -11.56 -16.98
CA ILE A 2 4.62 -11.24 -17.81
C ILE A 2 3.48 -10.89 -16.84
N PHE A 3 2.75 -9.82 -17.12
CA PHE A 3 1.62 -9.34 -16.34
C PHE A 3 0.42 -9.18 -17.27
N GLY A 4 -0.78 -9.51 -16.79
CA GLY A 4 -2.03 -9.35 -17.55
C GLY A 4 -2.49 -7.89 -17.67
N PHE A 5 -1.70 -6.92 -17.22
CA PHE A 5 -2.05 -5.50 -17.12
C PHE A 5 -0.84 -4.60 -17.43
N ASN A 6 -1.06 -3.28 -17.44
CA ASN A 6 0.01 -2.29 -17.53
C ASN A 6 0.84 -2.27 -16.22
N ALA A 7 1.80 -3.19 -16.12
CA ALA A 7 2.59 -3.39 -14.90
C ALA A 7 3.40 -2.18 -14.47
N ASP A 8 3.84 -1.36 -15.42
CA ASP A 8 4.59 -0.14 -15.11
C ASP A 8 3.73 0.88 -14.34
N GLU A 9 2.49 1.09 -14.80
CA GLU A 9 1.53 2.01 -14.19
C GLU A 9 1.08 1.49 -12.82
N VAL A 10 0.73 0.21 -12.72
CA VAL A 10 0.27 -0.38 -11.45
C VAL A 10 1.37 -0.39 -10.38
N PHE A 11 2.62 -0.72 -10.74
CA PHE A 11 3.73 -0.61 -9.79
C PHE A 11 4.03 0.84 -9.44
N GLN A 12 3.83 1.78 -10.35
CA GLN A 12 3.95 3.21 -10.02
C GLN A 12 2.93 3.62 -8.96
N ILE A 13 1.69 3.16 -9.09
CA ILE A 13 0.61 3.41 -8.13
C ILE A 13 0.94 2.81 -6.76
N ALA A 14 1.45 1.56 -6.73
CA ALA A 14 1.88 0.94 -5.47
C ALA A 14 2.99 1.77 -4.79
N ILE A 15 4.02 2.20 -5.53
CA ILE A 15 5.09 3.08 -5.01
C ILE A 15 4.54 4.38 -4.42
N GLU A 16 3.53 4.98 -5.06
CA GLU A 16 2.87 6.20 -4.57
C GLU A 16 2.08 5.94 -3.29
N ILE A 17 1.38 4.80 -3.20
CA ILE A 17 0.62 4.40 -2.01
C ILE A 17 1.56 4.23 -0.80
N GLU A 18 2.69 3.54 -0.98
CA GLU A 18 3.72 3.36 0.07
C GLU A 18 4.34 4.70 0.53
N GLU A 19 4.65 5.60 -0.41
CA GLU A 19 5.16 6.94 -0.07
C GLU A 19 4.13 7.75 0.73
N ASN A 20 2.85 7.61 0.36
CA ASN A 20 1.75 8.27 1.05
C ASN A 20 1.52 7.66 2.44
N GLY A 21 1.63 6.33 2.59
CA GLY A 21 1.58 5.61 3.87
C GLY A 21 2.67 6.07 4.83
N LYS A 22 3.93 6.11 4.35
CA LYS A 22 5.06 6.70 5.09
C LYS A 22 4.74 8.12 5.55
N THR A 23 4.31 8.97 4.61
CA THR A 23 4.00 10.38 4.88
C THR A 23 2.91 10.51 5.94
N PHE A 24 1.88 9.68 5.87
CA PHE A 24 0.82 9.61 6.87
C PHE A 24 1.39 9.25 8.25
N TYR A 25 2.14 8.16 8.35
CA TYR A 25 2.73 7.71 9.62
C TYR A 25 3.62 8.79 10.24
N GLU A 26 4.47 9.44 9.46
CA GLU A 26 5.34 10.53 9.92
C GLU A 26 4.54 11.73 10.43
N LYS A 27 3.51 12.16 9.69
CA LYS A 27 2.68 13.32 10.07
C LYS A 27 1.78 13.03 11.28
N ALA A 28 1.25 11.82 11.37
CA ALA A 28 0.37 11.43 12.47
C ALA A 28 1.09 11.42 13.83
N LEU A 29 2.43 11.29 13.88
CA LEU A 29 3.21 11.42 15.11
C LEU A 29 3.07 12.78 15.81
N THR A 30 2.55 13.81 15.13
CA THR A 30 2.27 15.12 15.73
C THR A 30 1.02 15.15 16.60
N VAL A 31 0.14 14.16 16.45
CA VAL A 31 -1.15 14.06 17.17
C VAL A 31 -1.28 12.79 18.01
N VAL A 32 -0.36 11.83 17.86
CA VAL A 32 -0.31 10.60 18.64
C VAL A 32 0.45 10.85 19.94
N ASP A 33 -0.19 10.68 21.10
CA ASP A 33 0.41 10.94 22.41
C ASP A 33 0.97 9.68 23.09
N GLU A 34 0.45 8.50 22.74
CA GLU A 34 0.76 7.23 23.39
C GLU A 34 2.13 6.71 22.91
N PRO A 35 3.14 6.57 23.81
CA PRO A 35 4.50 6.21 23.41
C PRO A 35 4.62 4.90 22.64
N GLN A 36 3.77 3.92 22.97
CA GLN A 36 3.74 2.63 22.28
C GLN A 36 3.24 2.79 20.83
N VAL A 37 2.20 3.59 20.61
CA VAL A 37 1.67 3.87 19.27
C VAL A 37 2.66 4.69 18.45
N GLN A 38 3.31 5.69 19.06
CA GLN A 38 4.39 6.43 18.40
C GLN A 38 5.52 5.51 17.92
N THR A 39 5.88 4.50 18.72
CA THR A 39 6.90 3.52 18.36
C THR A 39 6.45 2.68 17.17
N VAL A 40 5.22 2.15 17.19
CA VAL A 40 4.64 1.40 16.08
C VAL A 40 4.63 2.25 14.80
N PHE A 41 4.16 3.50 14.86
CA PHE A 41 4.07 4.38 13.67
C PHE A 41 5.44 4.68 13.07
N LYS A 42 6.47 4.90 13.90
CA LYS A 42 7.86 5.07 13.43
C LYS A 42 8.38 3.81 12.75
N GLU A 43 8.11 2.64 13.32
CA GLU A 43 8.51 1.36 12.74
C GLU A 43 7.79 1.07 11.42
N LEU A 44 6.50 1.39 11.33
CA LEU A 44 5.72 1.22 10.11
C LEU A 44 6.21 2.16 9.01
N ALA A 45 6.40 3.46 9.29
CA ALA A 45 6.99 4.41 8.34
C ALA A 45 8.33 3.92 7.74
N LEU A 46 9.16 3.22 8.52
CA LEU A 46 10.41 2.63 8.03
C LEU A 46 10.17 1.39 7.15
N GLN A 47 9.13 0.60 7.43
CA GLN A 47 8.73 -0.56 6.64
C GLN A 47 8.17 -0.14 5.28
N GLU A 48 7.34 0.91 5.22
CA GLU A 48 6.86 1.50 3.95
C GLU A 48 8.00 1.90 3.00
N ILE A 49 9.11 2.44 3.54
CA ILE A 49 10.32 2.74 2.73
C ILE A 49 10.89 1.44 2.13
N GLY A 50 10.85 0.34 2.87
CA GLY A 50 11.27 -0.98 2.41
C GLY A 50 10.35 -1.51 1.31
N HIS A 51 9.04 -1.37 1.47
CA HIS A 51 8.04 -1.79 0.48
C HIS A 51 8.15 -0.98 -0.81
N GLN A 52 8.30 0.34 -0.70
CA GLN A 52 8.55 1.22 -1.83
C GLN A 52 9.76 0.76 -2.66
N LYS A 53 10.88 0.40 -1.99
CA LYS A 53 12.08 -0.11 -2.65
C LYS A 53 11.82 -1.45 -3.35
N LYS A 54 11.11 -2.38 -2.70
CA LYS A 54 10.72 -3.66 -3.30
C LYS A 54 9.89 -3.45 -4.58
N PHE A 55 8.92 -2.55 -4.57
CA PHE A 55 8.14 -2.21 -5.78
C PHE A 55 8.98 -1.52 -6.87
N GLN A 56 9.90 -0.62 -6.49
CA GLN A 56 10.84 -0.01 -7.44
C GLN A 56 11.75 -1.05 -8.10
N GLU A 57 12.22 -2.03 -7.33
CA GLU A 57 13.00 -3.16 -7.85
C GLU A 57 12.17 -4.03 -8.80
N LEU A 58 10.95 -4.41 -8.41
CA LEU A 58 10.01 -5.13 -9.28
C LEU A 58 9.79 -4.38 -10.59
N LYS A 59 9.53 -3.07 -10.54
CA LYS A 59 9.35 -2.21 -11.71
C LYS A 59 10.59 -2.18 -12.61
N ARG A 60 11.81 -2.15 -12.06
CA ARG A 60 13.06 -2.19 -12.85
C ARG A 60 13.30 -3.51 -13.58
N THR A 61 12.71 -4.61 -13.11
CA THR A 61 12.80 -5.91 -13.80
C THR A 61 11.84 -6.04 -14.99
N LEU A 62 11.01 -5.02 -15.24
CA LEU A 62 10.19 -4.94 -16.45
C LEU A 62 11.08 -4.72 -17.69
N PRO A 63 10.77 -5.37 -18.83
CA PRO A 63 11.57 -5.25 -20.05
C PRO A 63 11.60 -3.80 -20.62
N VAL A 64 12.80 -3.33 -21.02
CA VAL A 64 13.14 -1.91 -21.31
C VAL A 64 12.64 -1.38 -22.68
N GLN A 65 12.03 -2.20 -23.54
CA GLN A 65 11.48 -1.72 -24.82
C GLN A 65 10.12 -2.35 -25.14
N GLY A 66 9.09 -1.51 -25.26
CA GLY A 66 8.20 -1.51 -26.43
C GLY A 66 7.45 -2.79 -26.82
N GLY A 67 7.23 -3.75 -25.92
CA GLY A 67 6.14 -4.73 -26.07
C GLY A 67 5.22 -4.51 -24.89
N SER A 68 3.92 -4.34 -25.01
CA SER A 68 3.06 -5.42 -25.50
C SER A 68 3.70 -6.80 -25.26
N GLY A 69 4.31 -7.05 -24.09
CA GLY A 69 4.42 -8.42 -23.59
C GLY A 69 2.98 -8.91 -23.63
N ARG A 70 2.69 -9.82 -24.58
CA ARG A 70 1.33 -10.15 -25.08
C ARG A 70 0.29 -9.61 -24.12
N VAL A 71 -0.30 -8.46 -24.44
CA VAL A 71 -1.42 -7.95 -23.64
C VAL A 71 -2.45 -9.07 -23.71
N GLN A 72 -2.52 -9.89 -22.65
CA GLN A 72 -3.53 -10.93 -22.50
C GLN A 72 -4.88 -10.32 -22.11
N ASP A 73 -4.97 -8.99 -22.16
CA ASP A 73 -6.13 -8.17 -21.90
C ASP A 73 -6.30 -7.09 -23.01
N PRO A 74 -6.60 -7.48 -24.27
CA PRO A 74 -6.75 -6.53 -25.37
C PRO A 74 -7.76 -5.42 -25.08
N ASP A 75 -8.72 -5.71 -24.19
CA ASP A 75 -9.81 -4.83 -23.78
C ASP A 75 -9.49 -3.97 -22.55
N ARG A 76 -8.30 -4.12 -21.94
CA ARG A 76 -7.85 -3.43 -20.71
C ARG A 76 -8.72 -3.63 -19.47
N GLN A 77 -9.58 -4.65 -19.43
CA GLN A 77 -10.52 -4.88 -18.34
C GLN A 77 -9.82 -5.14 -17.00
N LEU A 78 -8.73 -5.90 -17.01
CA LEU A 78 -7.95 -6.23 -15.81
C LEU A 78 -7.12 -5.02 -15.37
N GLY A 79 -6.49 -4.32 -16.31
CA GLY A 79 -5.75 -3.09 -16.01
C GLY A 79 -6.63 -2.00 -15.41
N ASP A 80 -7.79 -1.76 -16.00
CA ASP A 80 -8.77 -0.78 -15.51
C ASP A 80 -9.34 -1.21 -14.16
N TYR A 81 -9.61 -2.50 -13.94
CA TYR A 81 -10.04 -3.01 -12.63
C TYR A 81 -9.01 -2.75 -11.54
N ILE A 82 -7.73 -3.07 -11.77
CA ILE A 82 -6.67 -2.83 -10.78
C ILE A 82 -6.56 -1.33 -10.46
N LYS A 83 -6.68 -0.47 -11.48
CA LYS A 83 -6.68 0.97 -11.29
C LYS A 83 -7.89 1.46 -10.50
N MET A 84 -9.09 0.95 -10.77
CA MET A 84 -10.29 1.27 -10.01
C MET A 84 -10.15 0.86 -8.54
N MET A 85 -9.53 -0.30 -8.25
CA MET A 85 -9.25 -0.73 -6.88
C MET A 85 -8.25 0.21 -6.20
N ALA A 86 -7.21 0.66 -6.90
CA ALA A 86 -6.29 1.65 -6.38
C ALA A 86 -6.98 3.00 -6.12
N ASP A 87 -7.88 3.43 -6.99
CA ASP A 87 -8.58 4.72 -6.87
C ASP A 87 -9.55 4.75 -5.67
N GLN A 88 -9.94 3.58 -5.15
CA GLN A 88 -10.71 3.45 -3.91
C GLN A 88 -9.84 3.52 -2.65
N HIS A 89 -8.52 3.42 -2.79
CA HIS A 89 -7.58 3.40 -1.67
C HIS A 89 -7.54 4.74 -0.93
N VAL A 90 -7.63 4.71 0.40
CA VAL A 90 -7.70 5.92 1.26
C VAL A 90 -6.55 6.91 0.99
N PHE A 91 -5.36 6.41 0.68
CA PHE A 91 -4.16 7.19 0.37
C PHE A 91 -3.70 7.09 -1.09
N ARG A 92 -4.64 7.04 -2.04
CA ARG A 92 -4.32 7.06 -3.47
C ARG A 92 -3.50 8.29 -3.89
N THR A 93 -3.74 9.45 -3.27
CA THR A 93 -3.06 10.71 -3.60
C THR A 93 -2.55 11.41 -2.35
N SER A 94 -1.45 12.15 -2.47
CA SER A 94 -0.87 12.94 -1.37
C SER A 94 -1.84 14.01 -0.84
N ALA A 95 -2.61 14.65 -1.73
CA ALA A 95 -3.66 15.58 -1.33
C ALA A 95 -4.76 14.90 -0.51
N GLY A 96 -5.10 13.65 -0.83
CA GLY A 96 -6.01 12.82 -0.05
C GLY A 96 -5.48 12.52 1.35
N VAL A 97 -4.18 12.22 1.48
CA VAL A 97 -3.51 12.06 2.79
C VAL A 97 -3.68 13.32 3.64
N ASP A 98 -3.34 14.49 3.09
CA ASP A 98 -3.46 15.77 3.81
C ASP A 98 -4.91 16.09 4.18
N GLN A 99 -5.88 15.73 3.34
CA GLN A 99 -7.29 15.91 3.65
C GLN A 99 -7.74 15.00 4.81
N ARG A 100 -7.38 13.72 4.79
CA ARG A 100 -7.74 12.76 5.84
C ARG A 100 -7.07 13.11 7.17
N LEU A 101 -5.81 13.55 7.16
CA LEU A 101 -5.08 13.99 8.35
C LEU A 101 -5.75 15.15 9.08
N LYS A 102 -6.46 16.05 8.38
CA LYS A 102 -7.21 17.14 9.04
C LYS A 102 -8.31 16.65 9.98
N ALA A 103 -8.81 15.44 9.77
CA ALA A 103 -9.83 14.82 10.62
C ALA A 103 -9.21 14.00 11.78
N VAL A 104 -7.89 13.85 11.81
CA VAL A 104 -7.19 13.10 12.86
C VAL A 104 -6.87 14.05 14.01
N THR A 105 -7.58 13.91 15.11
CA THR A 105 -7.46 14.84 16.26
C THR A 105 -6.83 14.20 17.50
N ASN A 106 -6.71 12.87 17.51
CA ASN A 106 -6.20 12.09 18.62
C ASN A 106 -5.68 10.74 18.11
N THR A 107 -5.10 9.96 19.01
CA THR A 107 -4.52 8.64 18.70
C THR A 107 -5.53 7.61 18.21
N LEU A 108 -6.76 7.61 18.71
CA LEU A 108 -7.80 6.68 18.24
C LEU A 108 -8.15 6.96 16.77
N ASP A 109 -8.26 8.24 16.39
CA ASP A 109 -8.48 8.62 14.99
C ASP A 109 -7.30 8.18 14.12
N ALA A 110 -6.06 8.37 14.60
CA ALA A 110 -4.86 7.99 13.86
C ALA A 110 -4.78 6.47 13.65
N LEU A 111 -5.04 5.67 14.70
CA LEU A 111 -5.06 4.22 14.62
C LEU A 111 -6.15 3.70 13.68
N ARG A 112 -7.35 4.30 13.70
CA ARG A 112 -8.44 3.92 12.80
C ARG A 112 -8.09 4.20 11.34
N LEU A 113 -7.51 5.36 11.06
CA LEU A 113 -7.09 5.72 9.71
C LEU A 113 -5.93 4.84 9.22
N ALA A 114 -4.97 4.52 10.10
CA ALA A 114 -3.91 3.57 9.79
C ALA A 114 -4.48 2.18 9.45
N ILE A 115 -5.48 1.71 10.18
CA ILE A 115 -6.16 0.44 9.91
C ILE A 115 -6.93 0.46 8.58
N GLU A 116 -7.58 1.57 8.23
CA GLU A 116 -8.21 1.77 6.91
C GLU A 116 -7.15 1.66 5.81
N PHE A 117 -6.02 2.36 5.97
CA PHE A 117 -4.88 2.30 5.06
C PHE A 117 -4.38 0.87 4.84
N GLU A 118 -4.04 0.15 5.91
CA GLU A 118 -3.49 -1.20 5.77
C GLU A 118 -4.49 -2.19 5.14
N LYS A 119 -5.79 -2.03 5.41
CA LYS A 119 -6.83 -2.87 4.78
C LYS A 119 -6.91 -2.61 3.29
N ASP A 120 -6.90 -1.35 2.88
CA ASP A 120 -6.93 -0.97 1.48
C ASP A 120 -5.66 -1.46 0.76
N SER A 121 -4.48 -1.34 1.38
CA SER A 121 -3.21 -1.86 0.86
C SER A 121 -3.25 -3.37 0.64
N VAL A 122 -3.73 -4.13 1.63
CA VAL A 122 -3.91 -5.59 1.51
C VAL A 122 -4.83 -5.95 0.35
N ILE A 123 -5.98 -5.28 0.20
CA ILE A 123 -6.94 -5.56 -0.88
C ILE A 123 -6.32 -5.24 -2.24
N PHE A 124 -5.63 -4.11 -2.36
CA PHE A 124 -4.98 -3.70 -3.59
C PHE A 124 -3.86 -4.67 -3.99
N PHE A 125 -3.01 -5.07 -3.05
CA PHE A 125 -1.91 -5.99 -3.32
C PHE A 125 -2.38 -7.42 -3.61
N LEU A 126 -3.45 -7.91 -2.98
CA LEU A 126 -4.10 -9.16 -3.38
C LEU A 126 -4.60 -9.09 -4.82
N THR A 127 -5.23 -7.98 -5.21
CA THR A 127 -5.69 -7.76 -6.59
C THR A 127 -4.52 -7.80 -7.59
N MET A 128 -3.39 -7.18 -7.24
CA MET A 128 -2.16 -7.23 -8.05
C MET A 128 -1.55 -8.64 -8.11
N GLN A 129 -1.58 -9.37 -6.99
CA GLN A 129 -1.06 -10.72 -6.89
C GLN A 129 -1.81 -11.68 -7.82
N ASP A 130 -3.14 -11.61 -7.81
CA ASP A 130 -4.03 -12.42 -8.65
C ASP A 130 -3.82 -12.11 -10.15
N ALA A 131 -3.59 -10.85 -10.48
CA ALA A 131 -3.34 -10.38 -11.84
C ALA A 131 -1.91 -10.65 -12.36
N THR A 132 -1.02 -11.14 -11.50
CA THR A 132 0.38 -11.44 -11.84
C THR A 132 0.54 -12.91 -12.21
N ASP A 133 0.93 -13.21 -13.45
CA ASP A 133 1.07 -14.59 -13.96
C ASP A 133 2.39 -15.26 -13.53
N ALA A 134 3.46 -14.49 -13.39
CA ALA A 134 4.78 -15.02 -13.06
C ALA A 134 4.89 -15.39 -11.58
N THR A 135 5.20 -16.66 -11.29
CA THR A 135 5.34 -17.19 -9.92
C THR A 135 6.23 -16.32 -9.03
N GLN A 136 7.39 -15.89 -9.52
CA GLN A 136 8.30 -15.04 -8.76
C GLN A 136 7.68 -13.68 -8.37
N GLY A 137 6.96 -13.03 -9.29
CA GLY A 137 6.30 -11.74 -9.00
C GLY A 137 5.14 -11.92 -8.02
N ARG A 138 4.37 -13.00 -8.19
CA ARG A 138 3.28 -13.37 -7.30
C ARG A 138 3.75 -13.66 -5.89
N ASP A 139 4.87 -14.35 -5.73
CA ASP A 139 5.46 -14.67 -4.43
C ASP A 139 5.97 -13.40 -3.73
N LEU A 140 6.63 -12.49 -4.47
CA LEU A 140 7.10 -11.22 -3.92
C LEU A 140 5.96 -10.32 -3.46
N ILE A 141 4.89 -10.19 -4.26
CA ILE A 141 3.68 -9.45 -3.84
C ILE A 141 3.02 -10.15 -2.65
N GLY A 142 3.01 -11.49 -2.64
CA GLY A 142 2.49 -12.26 -1.51
C GLY A 142 3.22 -12.02 -0.20
N LEU A 143 4.54 -11.79 -0.24
CA LEU A 143 5.32 -11.40 0.95
C LEU A 143 4.90 -10.00 1.43
N LEU A 144 4.71 -9.04 0.53
CA LEU A 144 4.22 -7.70 0.89
C LEU A 144 2.81 -7.76 1.51
N VAL A 145 1.90 -8.55 0.94
CA VAL A 145 0.57 -8.81 1.53
C VAL A 145 0.68 -9.32 2.97
N LYS A 146 1.67 -10.19 3.27
CA LYS A 146 1.88 -10.71 4.63
C LYS A 146 2.43 -9.66 5.57
N GLU A 147 3.28 -8.76 5.09
CA GLU A 147 3.80 -7.63 5.86
C GLU A 147 2.67 -6.65 6.23
N GLU A 148 1.80 -6.28 5.27
CA GLU A 148 0.65 -5.40 5.57
C GLU A 148 -0.40 -6.05 6.49
N GLN A 149 -0.59 -7.38 6.36
CA GLN A 149 -1.42 -8.12 7.32
C GLN A 149 -0.84 -8.06 8.74
N GLU A 150 0.48 -8.06 8.89
CA GLU A 150 1.15 -7.90 10.18
C GLU A 150 1.06 -6.46 10.70
N HIS A 151 1.17 -5.45 9.83
CA HIS A 151 0.90 -4.05 10.18
C HIS A 151 -0.52 -3.89 10.72
N LEU A 152 -1.51 -4.38 10.00
CA LEU A 152 -2.91 -4.38 10.40
C LEU A 152 -3.13 -5.06 11.75
N ARG A 153 -2.46 -6.20 11.99
CA ARG A 153 -2.54 -6.92 13.27
C ARG A 153 -1.98 -6.06 14.41
N ARG A 154 -0.79 -5.46 14.23
CA ARG A 154 -0.14 -4.61 15.24
C ARG A 154 -0.99 -3.40 15.58
N LEU A 155 -1.51 -2.69 14.57
CA LEU A 155 -2.38 -1.54 14.74
C LEU A 155 -3.70 -1.91 15.44
N SER A 156 -4.30 -3.04 15.06
CA SER A 156 -5.56 -3.51 15.67
C SER A 156 -5.38 -3.84 17.16
N LEU A 157 -4.22 -4.38 17.55
CA LEU A 157 -3.91 -4.62 18.96
C LEU A 157 -3.73 -3.31 19.73
N GLU A 158 -3.02 -2.34 19.18
CA GLU A 158 -2.86 -1.02 19.82
C GLU A 158 -4.21 -0.29 19.92
N LEU A 159 -5.06 -0.35 18.90
CA LEU A 159 -6.41 0.19 18.97
C LEU A 159 -7.26 -0.50 20.05
N ASN A 160 -7.16 -1.82 20.19
CA ASN A 160 -7.89 -2.54 21.22
C ASN A 160 -7.47 -2.10 22.64
N LYS A 161 -6.17 -1.94 22.88
CA LYS A 161 -5.62 -1.42 24.16
C LYS A 161 -5.96 0.05 24.41
N ALA A 162 -6.11 0.85 23.35
CA ALA A 162 -6.49 2.25 23.51
C ALA A 162 -7.98 2.42 23.82
N LEU A 163 -8.80 1.39 23.56
CA LEU A 163 -10.24 1.37 23.83
C LEU A 163 -10.63 0.79 25.20
N GLY A 164 -9.71 0.12 25.91
CA GLY A 164 -9.95 -0.49 27.23
C GLY A 164 -8.67 -0.88 27.95
#